data_AF-A0A2E5ISB5-F1
#
_entry.id   AF-A0A2E5ISB5-F1
#
_cell.length_a   1.000
_cell.length_b   1.000
_cell.length_c   1.000
_cell.angle_alpha   90.00
_cell.angle_beta   90.00
_cell.angle_gamma   90.00
#
_symmetry.space_group_name_H-M   'P 1'
#
loop_
_entity.id
_entity.type
_entity.pdbx_description
1 polymer ?
#
loop_
_entity_poly.entity_id
_entity_poly.type
_entity_poly.pdbx_seq_one_letter_code
_entity_poly.pdbx_strand_id
1 'polypeptide(L)'
;DPITPQRIRLSSYNPVAPEVQQIVRPRGIPLEISFMQGATSLFVAEDGLRLPVEIARTSPNSYLIDDIERTEPVESGDNPDPSGIFIPAYYIQAVGQVGSPIPTSAAPQHQIAQMVIFGDSDFATNKFVNSGSGESLFLNSANYLLGDFSLISIHNRQTVFREFNLDKNEYKFVRLSSWFFLPVLMGLLATLVWWIRR
;
A
#
# COMPACT_ATOMS: atom_id res chain seq x y z
N ASP A 1 13.70 22.63 -2.92
CA ASP A 1 13.64 21.31 -2.27
C ASP A 1 13.02 20.31 -3.23
N PRO A 2 13.58 19.10 -3.40
CA PRO A 2 12.96 18.11 -4.25
C PRO A 2 11.65 17.67 -3.60
N ILE A 3 10.58 17.78 -4.36
CA ILE A 3 9.20 17.42 -4.02
C ILE A 3 9.23 16.03 -3.37
N THR A 4 8.93 15.96 -2.08
CA THR A 4 8.83 14.66 -1.40
C THR A 4 7.53 14.02 -1.88
N PRO A 5 7.56 12.85 -2.53
CA PRO A 5 6.36 12.26 -3.09
C PRO A 5 5.38 11.94 -1.97
N GLN A 6 4.19 12.55 -2.04
CA GLN A 6 3.15 12.32 -1.06
C GLN A 6 2.65 10.87 -1.17
N ARG A 7 2.62 10.19 -0.02
CA ARG A 7 2.20 8.79 0.07
C ARG A 7 0.72 8.74 0.43
N ILE A 8 -0.06 8.14 -0.45
CA ILE A 8 -1.47 7.87 -0.21
C ILE A 8 -1.59 6.54 0.51
N ARG A 9 -2.31 6.56 1.63
CA ARG A 9 -2.61 5.40 2.45
C ARG A 9 -3.90 4.75 1.95
N LEU A 10 -3.82 3.50 1.52
CA LEU A 10 -4.99 2.66 1.26
C LEU A 10 -5.41 1.98 2.55
N SER A 11 -6.48 2.47 3.16
CA SER A 11 -6.93 2.03 4.50
C SER A 11 -8.14 1.12 4.48
N SER A 12 -8.92 1.12 3.38
CA SER A 12 -10.08 0.26 3.25
C SER A 12 -10.08 -0.44 1.90
N TYR A 13 -10.22 -1.75 1.96
CA TYR A 13 -10.45 -2.59 0.80
C TYR A 13 -11.87 -3.14 0.87
N ASN A 14 -12.52 -3.37 -0.27
CA ASN A 14 -13.89 -3.90 -0.31
C ASN A 14 -13.90 -5.42 -0.09
N PRO A 15 -14.36 -5.95 1.07
CA PRO A 15 -14.33 -7.38 1.33
C PRO A 15 -15.64 -8.09 0.90
N VAL A 16 -16.66 -7.34 0.49
CA VAL A 16 -18.03 -7.84 0.33
C VAL A 16 -18.25 -8.39 -1.08
N ALA A 17 -17.58 -7.83 -2.09
CA ALA A 17 -17.70 -8.32 -3.46
C ALA A 17 -16.97 -9.67 -3.63
N PRO A 18 -17.68 -10.79 -3.89
CA PRO A 18 -17.08 -12.13 -3.97
C PRO A 18 -15.96 -12.22 -5.01
N GLU A 19 -16.07 -11.42 -6.07
CA GLU A 19 -15.14 -11.36 -7.18
C GLU A 19 -13.73 -10.93 -6.74
N VAL A 20 -13.61 -9.93 -5.86
CA VAL A 20 -12.29 -9.39 -5.45
C VAL A 20 -11.81 -9.94 -4.11
N GLN A 21 -12.54 -10.88 -3.49
CA GLN A 21 -12.14 -11.44 -2.20
C GLN A 21 -10.77 -12.11 -2.23
N GLN A 22 -10.43 -12.80 -3.32
CA GLN A 22 -9.11 -13.43 -3.45
C GLN A 22 -7.98 -12.40 -3.65
N ILE A 23 -8.30 -11.21 -4.15
CA ILE A 23 -7.37 -10.09 -4.30
C ILE A 23 -7.10 -9.43 -2.95
N VAL A 24 -8.18 -9.10 -2.24
CA VAL A 24 -8.18 -8.27 -1.02
C VAL A 24 -7.98 -9.09 0.27
N ARG A 25 -8.46 -10.33 0.29
CA ARG A 25 -8.40 -11.26 1.42
C ARG A 25 -7.89 -12.64 0.97
N PRO A 26 -6.67 -12.76 0.46
CA PRO A 26 -6.12 -14.06 0.08
C PRO A 26 -6.19 -15.01 1.29
N ARG A 27 -6.91 -16.13 1.14
CA ARG A 27 -7.09 -17.15 2.20
C ARG A 27 -7.68 -16.62 3.53
N GLY A 28 -8.50 -15.56 3.47
CA GLY A 28 -9.24 -15.03 4.61
C GLY A 28 -8.48 -14.02 5.47
N ILE A 29 -7.21 -13.74 5.18
CA ILE A 29 -6.43 -12.69 5.84
C ILE A 29 -6.53 -11.41 5.00
N PRO A 30 -7.03 -10.28 5.55
CA PRO A 30 -7.08 -9.03 4.81
C PRO A 30 -5.68 -8.50 4.54
N LEU A 31 -5.50 -7.90 3.36
CA LEU A 31 -4.32 -7.07 3.08
C LEU A 31 -4.21 -5.97 4.13
N GLU A 32 -2.97 -5.68 4.53
CA GLU A 32 -2.67 -4.53 5.38
C GLU A 32 -2.67 -3.25 4.53
N ILE A 33 -2.25 -2.14 5.14
CA ILE A 33 -2.15 -0.85 4.49
C ILE A 33 -1.19 -0.95 3.30
N SER A 34 -1.65 -0.51 2.13
CA SER A 34 -0.79 -0.29 0.96
C SER A 34 -0.54 1.20 0.79
N PHE A 35 0.62 1.53 0.24
CA PHE A 35 1.03 2.90 -0.02
C PHE A 35 1.26 3.08 -1.51
N MET A 36 0.66 4.13 -2.06
CA MET A 36 0.86 4.55 -3.44
C MET A 36 1.40 5.99 -3.44
N GLN A 37 2.36 6.30 -4.30
CA GLN A 37 2.91 7.66 -4.39
C GLN A 37 2.21 8.40 -5.52
N GLY A 38 1.55 9.52 -5.22
CA GLY A 38 0.85 10.29 -6.25
C GLY A 38 -0.24 9.50 -7.00
N ALA A 39 -0.97 8.62 -6.31
CA ALA A 39 -1.98 7.79 -6.95
C ALA A 39 -3.10 8.63 -7.59
N THR A 40 -3.39 8.34 -8.85
CA THR A 40 -4.51 8.95 -9.57
C THR A 40 -5.84 8.32 -9.15
N SER A 41 -6.83 9.15 -8.85
CA SER A 41 -8.21 8.67 -8.64
C SER A 41 -8.82 8.22 -9.97
N LEU A 42 -9.50 7.08 -9.96
CA LEU A 42 -10.13 6.50 -11.14
C LEU A 42 -11.66 6.61 -11.05
N PHE A 43 -12.30 6.81 -12.19
CA PHE A 43 -13.74 6.77 -12.35
C PHE A 43 -14.08 5.89 -13.56
N VAL A 44 -15.08 5.02 -13.40
CA VAL A 44 -15.51 4.11 -14.46
C VAL A 44 -16.80 4.63 -15.05
N ALA A 45 -16.88 4.67 -16.38
CA ALA A 45 -18.07 5.14 -17.09
C ALA A 45 -19.28 4.24 -16.78
N GLU A 46 -20.42 4.86 -16.46
CA GLU A 46 -21.69 4.18 -16.15
C GLU A 46 -22.46 3.80 -17.44
N ASP A 47 -21.86 2.96 -18.29
CA ASP A 47 -22.46 2.53 -19.56
C ASP A 47 -23.22 1.19 -19.47
N GLY A 48 -23.23 0.56 -18.29
CA GLY A 48 -23.85 -0.76 -18.07
C GLY A 48 -23.11 -1.93 -18.74
N LEU A 49 -22.01 -1.66 -19.45
CA LEU A 49 -21.16 -2.66 -20.09
C LEU A 49 -19.91 -2.95 -19.27
N ARG A 50 -19.49 -2.03 -18.42
CA ARG A 50 -18.42 -2.20 -17.44
C ARG A 50 -19.05 -2.35 -16.07
N LEU A 51 -18.74 -3.45 -15.39
CA LEU A 51 -19.14 -3.72 -14.03
C LEU A 51 -17.92 -3.47 -13.12
N PRO A 52 -17.78 -2.26 -12.56
CA PRO A 52 -16.66 -1.92 -11.69
C PRO A 52 -16.88 -2.46 -10.28
N VAL A 53 -15.82 -3.02 -9.71
CA VAL A 53 -15.69 -3.34 -8.30
C VAL A 53 -14.48 -2.62 -7.76
N GLU A 54 -14.69 -1.74 -6.79
CA GLU A 54 -13.60 -1.05 -6.13
C GLU A 54 -12.76 -2.03 -5.31
N ILE A 55 -11.45 -2.00 -5.48
CA ILE A 55 -10.53 -2.89 -4.76
C ILE A 55 -9.98 -2.18 -3.52
N ALA A 56 -9.57 -0.92 -3.67
CA ALA A 56 -8.94 -0.13 -2.62
C ALA A 56 -9.46 1.30 -2.63
N ARG A 57 -9.54 1.92 -1.45
CA ARG A 57 -9.89 3.32 -1.26
C ARG A 57 -8.86 4.05 -0.41
N THR A 58 -8.71 5.34 -0.67
CA THR A 58 -7.85 6.22 0.13
C THR A 58 -8.47 6.51 1.50
N SER A 59 -7.69 7.11 2.39
CA SER A 59 -8.20 7.62 3.67
C SER A 59 -9.09 8.85 3.47
N PRO A 60 -10.00 9.17 4.42
CA PRO A 60 -10.84 10.38 4.32
C PRO A 60 -10.07 11.70 4.29
N ASN A 61 -8.81 11.71 4.77
CA ASN A 61 -7.93 12.88 4.77
C ASN A 61 -7.04 12.91 3.52
N SER A 62 -7.64 12.71 2.35
CA SER A 62 -6.96 12.78 1.05
C SER A 62 -7.53 13.93 0.24
N TYR A 63 -6.73 14.51 -0.66
CA TYR A 63 -7.13 15.60 -1.54
C TYR A 63 -6.92 15.23 -3.01
N LEU A 64 -7.79 15.72 -3.88
CA LEU A 64 -7.63 15.63 -5.33
C LEU A 64 -7.03 16.94 -5.83
N ILE A 65 -5.79 16.87 -6.29
CA ILE A 65 -5.05 17.99 -6.87
C ILE A 65 -5.00 17.77 -8.38
N ASP A 66 -5.47 18.74 -9.16
CA ASP A 66 -5.45 18.74 -10.63
C ASP A 66 -4.15 19.34 -11.21
N ASP A 67 -3.49 20.21 -10.44
CA ASP A 67 -2.23 20.85 -10.79
C ASP A 67 -1.02 19.93 -10.56
N ILE A 68 -0.38 19.52 -11.66
CA ILE A 68 0.76 18.59 -11.67
C ILE A 68 2.01 19.20 -10.99
N GLU A 69 2.13 20.53 -10.98
CA GLU A 69 3.27 21.24 -10.40
C GLU A 69 3.13 21.47 -8.89
N ARG A 70 1.96 21.10 -8.32
CA ARG A 70 1.61 21.35 -6.94
C ARG A 70 1.38 20.04 -6.18
N THR A 71 1.91 19.96 -4.97
CA THR A 71 1.66 18.84 -4.05
C THR A 71 0.90 19.24 -2.81
N GLU A 72 0.95 20.51 -2.41
CA GLU A 72 0.22 20.96 -1.22
C GLU A 72 -1.23 21.31 -1.58
N PRO A 73 -2.23 20.78 -0.85
CA PRO A 73 -3.64 21.04 -1.13
C PRO A 73 -4.04 22.47 -0.77
N VAL A 74 -4.94 23.04 -1.56
CA VAL A 74 -5.64 24.29 -1.26
C VAL A 74 -6.89 23.95 -0.45
N GLU A 75 -6.83 24.14 0.86
CA GLU A 75 -7.94 23.77 1.75
C GLU A 75 -9.02 24.87 1.86
N SER A 76 -8.71 26.10 1.47
CA SER A 76 -9.59 27.26 1.65
C SER A 76 -9.38 28.31 0.54
N GLY A 77 -10.43 29.04 0.18
CA GLY A 77 -10.41 30.07 -0.86
C GLY A 77 -11.56 29.89 -1.87
N ASP A 78 -11.42 30.52 -3.03
CA ASP A 78 -12.45 30.53 -4.08
C ASP A 78 -12.58 29.18 -4.81
N ASN A 79 -11.53 28.35 -4.80
CA ASN A 79 -11.52 27.03 -5.42
C ASN A 79 -10.67 26.04 -4.60
N PRO A 80 -11.19 25.53 -3.47
CA PRO A 80 -10.48 24.54 -2.66
C PRO A 80 -10.44 23.17 -3.35
N ASP A 81 -9.36 22.43 -3.13
CA ASP A 81 -9.23 21.07 -3.65
C ASP A 81 -10.25 20.14 -2.98
N PRO A 82 -10.92 19.26 -3.75
CA PRO A 82 -11.82 18.28 -3.17
C PRO A 82 -11.11 17.37 -2.17
N SER A 83 -11.61 17.32 -0.94
CA SER A 83 -11.13 16.40 0.10
C SER A 83 -12.08 15.20 0.25
N GLY A 84 -11.56 14.01 0.46
CA GLY A 84 -12.36 12.85 0.81
C GLY A 84 -11.73 11.51 0.48
N ILE A 85 -12.60 10.52 0.28
CA ILE A 85 -12.22 9.17 -0.11
C ILE A 85 -12.21 9.09 -1.63
N PHE A 86 -11.09 8.65 -2.19
CA PHE A 86 -10.89 8.43 -3.61
C PHE A 86 -10.57 6.95 -3.88
N ILE A 87 -10.74 6.52 -5.12
CA ILE A 87 -10.61 5.11 -5.50
C ILE A 87 -9.49 4.99 -6.53
N PRO A 88 -8.27 4.61 -6.11
CA PRO A 88 -7.15 4.46 -7.02
C PRO A 88 -7.04 3.04 -7.59
N ALA A 89 -7.92 2.10 -7.23
CA ALA A 89 -7.86 0.74 -7.77
C ALA A 89 -9.24 0.11 -8.00
N TYR A 90 -9.44 -0.41 -9.21
CA TYR A 90 -10.66 -1.09 -9.64
C TYR A 90 -10.36 -2.46 -10.23
N TYR A 91 -11.26 -3.39 -9.99
CA TYR A 91 -11.48 -4.57 -10.79
C TYR A 91 -12.66 -4.29 -11.71
N ILE A 92 -12.56 -4.61 -12.99
CA ILE A 92 -13.59 -4.32 -13.98
C ILE A 92 -13.86 -5.60 -14.78
N GLN A 93 -15.14 -5.99 -14.83
CA GLN A 93 -15.63 -6.95 -15.80
C GLN A 93 -16.30 -6.19 -16.94
N ALA A 94 -15.77 -6.33 -18.15
CA ALA A 94 -16.39 -5.82 -19.36
C ALA A 94 -17.22 -6.94 -20.01
N VAL A 95 -18.53 -6.73 -20.09
CA VAL A 95 -19.50 -7.69 -20.63
C VAL A 95 -19.91 -7.39 -22.08
N GLY A 96 -19.33 -6.36 -22.69
CA GLY A 96 -19.59 -5.97 -24.07
C GLY A 96 -18.62 -4.91 -24.60
N GLN A 97 -18.64 -4.66 -25.90
CA GLN A 97 -17.82 -3.63 -26.54
C GLN A 97 -18.45 -2.25 -26.37
N VAL A 98 -17.62 -1.20 -26.33
CA VAL A 98 -18.09 0.19 -26.21
C VAL A 98 -19.10 0.52 -27.31
N GLY A 99 -20.28 1.02 -26.91
CA GLY A 99 -21.38 1.34 -27.83
C GLY A 99 -22.28 0.17 -28.22
N SER A 100 -22.02 -1.03 -27.71
CA SER A 100 -22.95 -2.17 -27.84
C SER A 100 -24.18 -1.96 -26.94
N PRO A 101 -25.35 -2.54 -27.30
CA PRO A 101 -26.49 -2.54 -26.39
C PRO A 101 -26.13 -3.29 -25.10
N ILE A 102 -26.68 -2.83 -23.98
CA ILE A 102 -26.53 -3.48 -22.69
C ILE A 102 -27.09 -4.90 -22.80
N PRO A 103 -26.32 -5.94 -22.45
CA PRO A 103 -26.80 -7.31 -22.54
C PRO A 103 -27.98 -7.53 -21.60
N THR A 104 -29.10 -7.99 -22.15
CA THR A 104 -30.34 -8.29 -21.40
C THR A 104 -30.26 -9.61 -20.64
N SER A 105 -29.24 -10.43 -20.90
CA SER A 105 -28.96 -11.71 -20.24
C SER A 105 -27.49 -11.80 -19.85
N ALA A 106 -27.16 -12.59 -18.84
CA ALA A 106 -25.79 -12.82 -18.42
C ALA A 106 -24.89 -13.21 -19.62
N ALA A 107 -23.82 -12.44 -19.86
CA ALA A 107 -22.88 -12.72 -20.93
C ALA A 107 -22.16 -14.05 -20.67
N PRO A 108 -21.94 -14.90 -21.69
CA PRO A 108 -21.11 -16.10 -21.56
C PRO A 108 -19.72 -15.72 -21.04
N GLN A 109 -19.14 -16.53 -20.15
CA GLN A 109 -17.85 -16.23 -19.52
C GLN A 109 -16.72 -15.96 -20.53
N HIS A 110 -16.74 -16.60 -21.71
CA HIS A 110 -15.76 -16.38 -22.77
C HIS A 110 -15.88 -15.02 -23.48
N GLN A 111 -16.93 -14.25 -23.20
CA GLN A 111 -17.16 -12.89 -23.72
C GLN A 111 -16.88 -11.83 -22.66
N ILE A 112 -16.60 -12.24 -21.41
CA ILE A 112 -16.28 -11.34 -20.31
C ILE A 112 -14.78 -11.09 -20.31
N ALA A 113 -14.38 -9.84 -20.46
CA ALA A 113 -12.99 -9.44 -20.24
C ALA A 113 -12.83 -8.93 -18.80
N GLN A 114 -11.81 -9.43 -18.11
CA GLN A 114 -11.50 -9.05 -16.73
C GLN A 114 -10.23 -8.19 -16.72
N MET A 115 -10.25 -7.11 -15.94
CA MET A 115 -9.11 -6.20 -15.81
C MET A 115 -9.00 -5.71 -14.38
N VAL A 116 -7.76 -5.51 -13.92
CA VAL A 116 -7.47 -4.75 -12.70
C VAL A 116 -6.70 -3.50 -13.10
N ILE A 117 -7.14 -2.35 -12.62
CA ILE A 117 -6.55 -1.03 -12.92
C ILE A 117 -6.07 -0.42 -11.62
N PHE A 118 -4.84 0.11 -11.63
CA PHE A 118 -4.22 0.85 -10.53
C PHE A 118 -3.86 2.26 -11.00
N GLY A 119 -4.06 3.25 -10.15
CA GLY A 119 -3.76 4.66 -10.40
C GLY A 119 -2.32 5.07 -10.09
N ASP A 120 -1.46 4.13 -9.69
CA ASP A 120 -0.04 4.31 -9.45
C ASP A 120 0.71 3.07 -9.97
N SER A 121 1.90 3.24 -10.55
CA SER A 121 2.79 2.14 -10.93
C SER A 121 3.86 1.87 -9.88
N ASP A 122 4.23 2.87 -9.08
CA ASP A 122 5.39 2.81 -8.20
C ASP A 122 5.17 1.87 -7.02
N PHE A 123 3.92 1.65 -6.61
CA PHE A 123 3.57 0.69 -5.55
C PHE A 123 4.00 -0.76 -5.84
N ALA A 124 4.17 -1.12 -7.11
CA ALA A 124 4.63 -2.46 -7.51
C ALA A 124 6.18 -2.57 -7.59
N THR A 125 6.91 -1.49 -7.27
CA THR A 125 8.37 -1.46 -7.35
C THR A 125 9.01 -2.00 -6.06
N ASN A 126 10.16 -2.67 -6.20
CA ASN A 126 10.97 -3.22 -5.09
C ASN A 126 11.31 -2.21 -3.97
N LYS A 127 11.27 -0.91 -4.26
CA LYS A 127 11.52 0.17 -3.31
C LYS A 127 10.52 0.20 -2.16
N PHE A 128 9.28 -0.26 -2.37
CA PHE A 128 8.20 -0.19 -1.39
C PHE A 128 7.75 -1.56 -0.84
N VAL A 129 8.47 -2.63 -1.20
CA VAL A 129 8.21 -4.01 -0.73
C VAL A 129 8.19 -4.11 0.80
N ASN A 130 9.03 -3.34 1.50
CA ASN A 130 9.07 -3.34 2.98
C ASN A 130 8.18 -2.26 3.63
N SER A 131 7.43 -1.46 2.85
CA SER A 131 6.66 -0.32 3.36
C SER A 131 5.16 -0.59 3.47
N GLY A 132 4.65 -1.76 3.06
CA GLY A 132 3.23 -2.10 3.17
C GLY A 132 2.85 -3.31 2.31
N SER A 133 1.55 -3.52 2.13
CA SER A 133 1.00 -4.68 1.40
C SER A 133 0.84 -4.46 -0.12
N GLY A 134 1.53 -3.47 -0.71
CA GLY A 134 1.40 -3.12 -2.14
C GLY A 134 1.83 -4.24 -3.10
N GLU A 135 2.94 -4.91 -2.80
CA GLU A 135 3.40 -6.08 -3.55
C GLU A 135 2.36 -7.21 -3.53
N SER A 136 1.80 -7.49 -2.35
CA SER A 136 0.77 -8.52 -2.19
C SER A 136 -0.49 -8.18 -2.98
N LEU A 137 -0.91 -6.91 -2.99
CA LEU A 137 -2.05 -6.45 -3.79
C LEU A 137 -1.83 -6.72 -5.29
N PHE A 138 -0.64 -6.40 -5.80
CA PHE A 138 -0.29 -6.64 -7.20
C PHE A 138 -0.25 -8.14 -7.53
N LEU A 139 0.46 -8.94 -6.74
CA LEU A 139 0.59 -10.37 -6.94
C LEU A 139 -0.76 -11.09 -6.85
N ASN A 140 -1.61 -10.73 -5.89
CA ASN A 140 -2.94 -11.33 -5.79
C ASN A 140 -3.83 -10.96 -6.98
N SER A 141 -3.72 -9.73 -7.48
CA SER A 141 -4.47 -9.28 -8.66
C SER A 141 -4.03 -10.02 -9.92
N ALA A 142 -2.72 -10.19 -10.12
CA ALA A 142 -2.18 -10.97 -11.23
C ALA A 142 -2.60 -12.43 -11.15
N ASN A 143 -2.47 -13.05 -9.97
CA ASN A 143 -2.90 -14.44 -9.74
C ASN A 143 -4.40 -14.63 -9.99
N TYR A 144 -5.22 -13.67 -9.57
CA TYR A 144 -6.66 -13.71 -9.79
C TYR A 144 -7.02 -13.64 -11.28
N LEU A 145 -6.42 -12.70 -12.03
CA LEU A 145 -6.68 -12.54 -13.46
C LEU A 145 -6.18 -13.72 -14.32
N LEU A 146 -5.13 -14.40 -13.88
CA LEU A 146 -4.57 -15.56 -14.59
C LEU A 146 -5.36 -16.86 -14.35
N GLY A 147 -6.41 -16.81 -13.52
CA GLY A 147 -7.45 -17.83 -13.47
C GLY A 147 -7.11 -19.13 -12.73
N ASP A 148 -5.85 -19.46 -12.44
CA ASP A 148 -5.47 -20.52 -11.49
C ASP A 148 -3.95 -20.70 -11.36
N PHE A 149 -3.39 -20.38 -10.19
CA PHE A 149 -2.32 -21.19 -9.59
C PHE A 149 -2.72 -21.45 -8.14
N SER A 150 -3.51 -22.50 -7.94
CA SER A 150 -3.79 -23.07 -6.62
C SER A 150 -2.56 -23.64 -5.90
N LEU A 151 -1.32 -23.55 -6.43
CA LEU A 151 -0.10 -23.99 -5.73
C LEU A 151 1.06 -23.00 -5.85
N ILE A 152 1.58 -22.64 -4.67
CA ILE A 152 2.83 -21.91 -4.37
C ILE A 152 2.71 -20.38 -4.36
N SER A 153 2.06 -19.85 -3.31
CA SER A 153 2.33 -18.48 -2.86
C SER A 153 3.69 -18.47 -2.11
N ILE A 154 4.72 -17.86 -2.68
CA ILE A 154 5.95 -17.57 -1.96
C ILE A 154 5.59 -16.49 -0.92
N HIS A 155 5.51 -16.87 0.35
CA HIS A 155 5.41 -15.92 1.44
C HIS A 155 6.76 -15.18 1.55
N ASN A 156 6.76 -13.86 1.34
CA ASN A 156 7.88 -13.03 1.78
C ASN A 156 7.93 -13.13 3.30
N ARG A 157 9.05 -13.62 3.84
CA ARG A 157 9.30 -13.69 5.28
C ARG A 157 9.00 -12.31 5.85
N GLN A 158 8.15 -12.25 6.87
CA GLN A 158 7.94 -11.01 7.62
C GLN A 158 9.32 -10.50 8.07
N THR A 159 9.83 -9.51 7.35
CA THR A 159 10.84 -8.61 7.88
C THR A 159 10.06 -7.81 8.90
N VAL A 160 9.99 -8.33 10.13
CA VAL A 160 9.44 -7.59 11.25
C VAL A 160 10.38 -6.41 11.42
N PHE A 161 10.09 -5.32 10.72
CA PHE A 161 10.69 -4.03 10.97
C PHE A 161 10.09 -3.60 12.31
N ARG A 162 10.71 -4.06 13.39
CA ARG A 162 10.54 -3.44 14.70
C ARG A 162 11.14 -2.06 14.56
N GLU A 163 10.32 -1.11 14.15
CA GLU A 163 10.61 0.30 14.34
C GLU A 163 10.87 0.47 15.83
N PHE A 164 12.16 0.55 16.16
CA PHE A 164 12.62 0.93 17.47
C PHE A 164 12.24 2.41 17.59
N ASN A 165 10.99 2.68 17.97
CA ASN A 165 10.44 3.99 18.27
C ASN A 165 11.11 4.49 19.56
N LEU A 166 12.42 4.73 19.50
CA LEU A 166 13.15 5.43 20.53
C LEU A 166 12.96 6.91 20.28
N ASP A 167 12.54 7.63 21.32
CA ASP A 167 12.63 9.08 21.32
C ASP A 167 14.10 9.50 21.07
N LYS A 168 14.32 10.67 20.47
CA LYS A 168 15.68 11.14 20.12
C LYS A 168 16.63 11.14 21.32
N ASN A 169 16.08 11.26 22.54
CA ASN A 169 16.82 11.15 23.79
C ASN A 169 17.18 9.71 24.16
N GLU A 170 16.31 8.73 23.94
CA GLU A 170 16.60 7.32 24.22
C GLU A 170 17.65 6.77 23.26
N TYR A 171 17.63 7.18 21.98
CA TYR A 171 18.68 6.82 21.02
C TYR A 171 20.06 7.37 21.44
N LYS A 172 20.10 8.60 21.96
CA LYS A 172 21.35 9.18 22.50
C LYS A 172 21.84 8.42 23.74
N PHE A 173 20.94 8.02 24.62
CA PHE A 173 21.28 7.24 25.81
C PHE A 173 21.84 5.87 25.45
N VAL A 174 21.18 5.12 24.56
CA VAL A 174 21.65 3.81 24.09
C VAL A 174 22.99 3.93 23.37
N ARG A 175 23.15 4.94 22.49
CA ARG A 175 24.42 5.15 21.79
C ARG A 175 25.56 5.52 22.74
N LEU A 176 25.29 6.39 23.72
CA LEU A 176 26.28 6.79 24.71
C LEU A 176 26.66 5.63 25.63
N SER A 177 25.67 4.85 26.09
CA SER A 177 25.93 3.69 26.94
C SER A 177 26.71 2.61 26.20
N SER A 178 26.38 2.30 24.94
CA SER A 178 27.16 1.33 24.15
C SER A 178 28.61 1.76 23.93
N TRP A 179 28.88 3.05 23.70
CA TRP A 179 30.25 3.56 23.53
C TRP A 179 31.03 3.47 24.85
N PHE A 180 30.44 3.87 25.97
CA PHE A 180 31.14 3.96 27.26
C PHE A 180 31.15 2.66 28.07
N PHE A 181 30.24 1.73 27.82
CA PHE A 181 30.11 0.51 28.63
C PHE A 181 31.37 -0.37 28.59
N LEU A 182 31.86 -0.66 27.39
CA LEU A 182 33.03 -1.52 27.19
C LEU A 182 34.34 -0.92 27.76
N PRO A 183 34.68 0.37 27.50
CA PRO A 183 35.88 0.96 28.08
C PRO A 183 35.81 1.12 29.60
N VAL A 184 34.64 1.47 30.17
CA VAL A 184 34.47 1.55 31.63
C VAL A 184 34.61 0.18 32.28
N LEU A 185 34.02 -0.86 31.68
CA LEU A 185 34.15 -2.23 32.18
C LEU A 185 35.60 -2.70 32.18
N MET A 186 36.36 -2.42 31.12
CA MET A 186 37.80 -2.72 31.07
C MET A 186 38.59 -1.96 32.13
N GLY A 187 38.30 -0.68 32.34
CA GLY A 187 38.92 0.12 33.40
C GLY A 187 38.64 -0.45 34.79
N LEU A 188 37.40 -0.83 35.09
CA LEU A 188 37.02 -1.46 36.35
C LEU A 188 37.76 -2.77 36.57
N LEU A 189 37.78 -3.67 35.58
CA LEU A 189 38.51 -4.93 35.67
C LEU A 189 40.01 -4.71 35.91
N ALA A 190 40.62 -3.74 35.22
CA ALA A 190 42.02 -3.39 35.43
C ALA A 190 42.30 -2.88 36.86
N THR A 191 41.45 -1.99 37.38
CA THR A 191 41.59 -1.49 38.77
C THR A 191 41.38 -2.58 39.81
N LEU A 192 40.45 -3.51 39.57
CA LEU A 192 40.15 -4.62 40.46
C LEU A 192 41.33 -5.61 40.50
N VAL A 193 41.89 -5.95 39.34
CA VAL A 193 43.10 -6.81 39.25
C VAL A 193 44.28 -6.15 39.95
N TRP A 194 44.46 -4.83 39.80
CA TRP A 194 45.52 -4.10 40.51
C TRP A 194 45.34 -4.15 42.03
N TRP A 195 44.09 -4.01 42.51
CA TRP A 195 43.78 -4.07 43.95
C TRP A 195 44.03 -5.46 44.53
N ILE A 196 43.60 -6.53 43.86
CA ILE A 196 43.83 -7.91 44.33
C ILE A 196 45.32 -8.27 44.34
N ARG A 197 46.09 -7.68 43.43
CA ARG A 197 47.53 -7.93 43.30
C ARG A 197 48.38 -7.13 44.29
N ARG A 198 47.83 -6.08 44.91
CA ARG A 198 48.52 -5.25 45.91
C ARG A 198 48.28 -5.77 47.32
#